data_AF-A0A934TB81-F1
#
_entry.id   AF-A0A934TB81-F1
#
_cell.length_a   1.000
_cell.length_b   1.000
_cell.length_c   1.000
_cell.angle_alpha   90.00
_cell.angle_beta   90.00
_cell.angle_gamma   90.00
#
_symmetry.space_group_name_H-M   'P 1'
#
loop_
_entity.id
_entity.type
_entity.pdbx_description
1 polymer ?
#
loop_
_entity_poly.entity_id
_entity_poly.type
_entity_poly.pdbx_seq_one_letter_code
_entity_poly.pdbx_strand_id
1 'polypeptide(L)'
;MKIVKCLLYICLCFVGISCNDTPEPTIAPGSGQEPSDGTANVSVFFNTTYQTIESFSASDCWLPNYIGTYWDENEKEGIAKLLFSQNIKDGQPEGIGLSGWRFNLGGGTAQQGAASDIEDPSRRAESFMNPTDGSLDWTKQSGQQYFLQKAKSYGCEQFVMFSNTPPVYMTRNGKGYSAMGAYSNLKEDSYDDFAEYITTVIDYFKTNKGIDIAYISPVNEPQYNWDGPGQEGSGWQNSEIKKLAVEIDKSIEEKGLNTKILLSEAAAWNYLYETDGDNNRKNVIYNLFDQSSSSYVGNLKHVAPIIAGHSYWTDGTWSKLVDTRTIVASKASVAGLKVYQTEWSMLGDGYSANEFVGFDNATYMDIALYMSKVIHCDLVYGNVASWSFWTSVDLERWNHKNRFLLIKATPEGGVYGDVKQSGTHESTKTLWVLGNYSLFIRPDYKRIGFEMKNSSKDLFGSAYISQDSKRLVCVYTNLSKQQYDAKVDLDNAAVKSIKRYTTSQTQDLVEGSIMDVNSSILISPKSIVTVVYELR
;
A
#
# COMPACT_ATOMS: atom_id res chain seq x y z
N MET A 1 -23.43 -77.53 -3.65
CA MET A 1 -23.06 -77.34 -5.09
C MET A 1 -21.66 -76.73 -5.10
N LYS A 2 -20.66 -77.02 -5.97
CA LYS A 2 -20.61 -77.21 -7.45
C LYS A 2 -21.08 -75.95 -8.21
N ILE A 3 -20.47 -75.41 -9.28
CA ILE A 3 -19.19 -75.59 -10.04
C ILE A 3 -18.93 -74.19 -10.71
N VAL A 4 -17.76 -73.54 -10.87
CA VAL A 4 -16.29 -73.82 -10.81
C VAL A 4 -15.60 -73.98 -12.20
N LYS A 5 -14.63 -73.10 -12.52
CA LYS A 5 -13.77 -73.04 -13.75
C LYS A 5 -14.49 -72.58 -15.05
N CYS A 6 -13.86 -72.06 -16.12
CA CYS A 6 -12.48 -71.61 -16.47
C CYS A 6 -12.61 -70.55 -17.63
N LEU A 7 -11.65 -70.13 -18.49
CA LEU A 7 -10.24 -70.45 -18.86
C LEU A 7 -9.64 -69.14 -19.50
N LEU A 8 -8.58 -68.49 -19.00
CA LEU A 8 -7.10 -68.69 -19.15
C LEU A 8 -6.42 -68.11 -20.43
N TYR A 9 -5.45 -67.19 -20.24
CA TYR A 9 -4.34 -66.75 -21.15
C TYR A 9 -4.77 -65.99 -22.44
N ILE A 10 -3.95 -65.23 -23.21
CA ILE A 10 -2.48 -65.03 -23.43
C ILE A 10 -2.22 -63.50 -23.50
N CYS A 11 -1.27 -62.84 -22.80
CA CYS A 11 0.21 -62.79 -22.85
C CYS A 11 0.86 -61.75 -23.82
N LEU A 12 1.57 -60.77 -23.23
CA LEU A 12 2.63 -59.84 -23.72
C LEU A 12 2.44 -58.87 -24.92
N CYS A 13 2.52 -57.57 -24.58
CA CYS A 13 3.45 -56.53 -25.06
C CYS A 13 3.77 -56.31 -26.56
N PHE A 14 3.58 -55.05 -27.00
CA PHE A 14 4.66 -54.29 -27.67
C PHE A 14 4.62 -52.81 -27.23
N VAL A 15 5.76 -52.12 -27.31
CA VAL A 15 5.89 -50.69 -26.92
C VAL A 15 5.57 -49.78 -28.09
N GLY A 16 4.69 -48.80 -27.88
CA GLY A 16 4.45 -47.69 -28.79
C GLY A 16 4.73 -46.36 -28.09
N ILE A 17 5.68 -45.59 -28.59
CA ILE A 17 5.88 -44.20 -28.18
C ILE A 17 4.81 -43.36 -28.89
N SER A 18 4.03 -42.60 -28.13
CA SER A 18 3.12 -41.58 -28.67
C SER A 18 3.41 -40.25 -27.98
N CYS A 19 3.51 -39.19 -28.77
CA CYS A 19 3.39 -37.84 -28.24
C CYS A 19 1.96 -37.64 -27.71
N ASN A 20 1.83 -36.87 -26.63
CA ASN A 20 0.56 -36.21 -26.31
C ASN A 20 0.64 -34.81 -26.91
N ASP A 21 0.28 -34.70 -28.18
CA ASP A 21 0.13 -33.40 -28.82
C ASP A 21 -1.04 -32.66 -28.16
N THR A 22 -0.78 -31.48 -27.62
CA THR A 22 -1.83 -30.61 -27.07
C THR A 22 -2.76 -30.17 -28.20
N PRO A 23 -4.09 -30.31 -28.07
CA PRO A 23 -5.01 -29.90 -29.12
C PRO A 23 -4.92 -28.37 -29.33
N GLU A 24 -4.79 -27.95 -30.59
CA GLU A 24 -4.81 -26.54 -30.95
C GLU A 24 -6.13 -25.87 -30.54
N PRO A 25 -6.12 -24.64 -30.01
CA PRO A 25 -7.33 -23.93 -29.65
C PRO A 25 -8.13 -23.57 -30.90
N THR A 26 -9.28 -24.21 -31.07
CA THR A 26 -10.17 -23.99 -32.21
C THR A 26 -10.84 -22.62 -32.07
N ILE A 27 -10.32 -21.60 -32.75
CA ILE A 27 -10.89 -20.25 -32.74
C ILE A 27 -12.24 -20.29 -33.48
N ALA A 28 -13.33 -20.21 -32.72
CA ALA A 28 -14.66 -20.00 -33.29
C ALA A 28 -14.76 -18.58 -33.86
N PRO A 29 -15.22 -18.38 -35.11
CA PRO A 29 -15.35 -17.05 -35.72
C PRO A 29 -16.55 -16.27 -35.13
N GLY A 30 -16.36 -15.73 -33.92
CA GLY A 30 -17.29 -14.77 -33.31
C GLY A 30 -17.18 -13.40 -33.99
N SER A 31 -18.31 -12.80 -34.34
CA SER A 31 -18.37 -11.53 -35.06
C SER A 31 -17.98 -10.34 -34.16
N GLY A 32 -16.68 -10.06 -34.07
CA GLY A 32 -16.18 -8.83 -33.45
C GLY A 32 -16.49 -7.62 -34.33
N GLN A 33 -17.21 -6.64 -33.78
CA GLN A 33 -16.89 -5.25 -34.10
C GLN A 33 -15.57 -4.95 -33.40
N GLU A 34 -14.55 -4.50 -34.14
CA GLU A 34 -13.36 -3.93 -33.51
C GLU A 34 -13.78 -2.71 -32.67
N PRO A 35 -13.21 -2.48 -31.47
CA PRO A 35 -13.51 -1.30 -30.69
C PRO A 35 -13.18 -0.04 -31.49
N SER A 36 -14.15 0.86 -31.65
CA SER A 36 -13.92 2.15 -32.31
C SER A 36 -12.84 2.93 -31.58
N ASP A 37 -11.70 3.20 -32.22
CA ASP A 37 -10.58 3.90 -31.58
C ASP A 37 -10.96 5.33 -31.20
N GLY A 38 -10.91 5.60 -29.90
CA GLY A 38 -10.95 6.97 -29.38
C GLY A 38 -9.60 7.64 -29.55
N THR A 39 -9.57 8.96 -29.76
CA THR A 39 -8.32 9.73 -29.65
C THR A 39 -8.31 10.52 -28.34
N ALA A 40 -7.28 10.32 -27.53
CA ALA A 40 -6.99 11.12 -26.35
C ALA A 40 -5.86 12.11 -26.69
N ASN A 41 -6.19 13.39 -26.89
CA ASN A 41 -5.15 14.42 -27.04
C ASN A 41 -4.64 14.78 -25.65
N VAL A 42 -3.32 14.74 -25.45
CA VAL A 42 -2.65 14.97 -24.17
C VAL A 42 -1.63 16.09 -24.33
N SER A 43 -1.55 16.99 -23.35
CA SER A 43 -0.52 18.04 -23.28
C SER A 43 0.21 17.98 -21.94
N VAL A 44 1.54 18.00 -21.98
CA VAL A 44 2.42 17.95 -20.80
C VAL A 44 3.14 19.28 -20.64
N PHE A 45 3.01 19.90 -19.46
CA PHE A 45 3.52 21.24 -19.17
C PHE A 45 4.66 21.19 -18.14
N PHE A 46 5.89 21.04 -18.63
CA PHE A 46 7.11 20.90 -17.81
C PHE A 46 7.33 22.06 -16.82
N ASN A 47 6.92 23.28 -17.19
CA ASN A 47 7.06 24.48 -16.37
C ASN A 47 6.02 24.58 -15.23
N THR A 48 4.99 23.72 -15.21
CA THR A 48 3.96 23.68 -14.17
C THR A 48 4.26 22.52 -13.22
N THR A 49 4.89 22.79 -12.07
CA THR A 49 5.26 21.76 -11.08
C THR A 49 4.34 21.75 -9.87
N TYR A 50 4.00 20.57 -9.37
CA TYR A 50 3.23 20.36 -8.13
C TYR A 50 4.13 19.75 -7.03
N GLN A 51 3.64 18.77 -6.27
CA GLN A 51 4.43 18.10 -5.24
C GLN A 51 5.61 17.30 -5.81
N THR A 52 6.61 17.12 -4.96
CA THR A 52 7.66 16.11 -5.14
C THR A 52 7.17 14.80 -4.49
N ILE A 53 7.46 13.67 -5.13
CA ILE A 53 7.12 12.33 -4.65
C ILE A 53 8.24 11.82 -3.74
N GLU A 54 7.86 11.26 -2.60
CA GLU A 54 8.76 10.85 -1.51
C GLU A 54 8.71 9.35 -1.24
N SER A 55 7.56 8.68 -1.41
CA SER A 55 7.53 7.20 -1.47
C SER A 55 6.27 6.64 -2.15
N PHE A 56 6.41 5.42 -2.66
CA PHE A 56 5.34 4.44 -2.74
C PHE A 56 5.66 3.28 -1.79
N SER A 57 4.69 2.90 -0.95
CA SER A 57 4.89 2.02 0.21
C SER A 57 3.81 0.93 0.33
N ALA A 58 4.07 -0.02 1.23
CA ALA A 58 3.09 -0.96 1.78
C ALA A 58 3.42 -1.26 3.26
N SER A 59 2.49 -1.91 3.96
CA SER A 59 2.58 -2.26 5.38
C SER A 59 2.93 -3.73 5.62
N ASP A 60 3.79 -3.98 6.61
CA ASP A 60 4.20 -5.31 7.03
C ASP A 60 3.34 -5.94 8.14
N CYS A 61 2.15 -5.36 8.37
CA CYS A 61 1.22 -5.77 9.40
C CYS A 61 0.86 -7.28 9.34
N TRP A 62 1.04 -7.93 10.49
CA TRP A 62 0.71 -9.33 10.78
C TRP A 62 1.46 -10.37 9.93
N LEU A 63 1.05 -10.61 8.68
CA LEU A 63 1.43 -11.80 7.92
C LEU A 63 2.93 -11.88 7.57
N PRO A 64 3.58 -10.79 7.13
CA PRO A 64 5.02 -10.77 6.87
C PRO A 64 5.89 -11.19 8.07
N ASN A 65 5.44 -11.01 9.33
CA ASN A 65 6.18 -11.55 10.47
C ASN A 65 6.20 -13.09 10.46
N TYR A 66 5.05 -13.72 10.24
CA TYR A 66 4.94 -15.18 10.19
C TYR A 66 5.74 -15.74 9.00
N ILE A 67 5.52 -15.19 7.81
CA ILE A 67 6.20 -15.61 6.57
C ILE A 67 7.73 -15.49 6.70
N GLY A 68 8.24 -14.32 7.10
CA GLY A 68 9.68 -14.09 7.19
C GLY A 68 10.37 -14.98 8.25
N THR A 69 9.64 -15.37 9.29
CA THR A 69 10.11 -16.23 10.38
C THR A 69 10.09 -17.72 10.01
N TYR A 70 9.00 -18.21 9.42
CA TYR A 70 8.73 -19.66 9.30
C TYR A 70 8.90 -20.23 7.89
N TRP A 71 8.66 -19.44 6.84
CA TRP A 71 8.73 -19.95 5.46
C TRP A 71 10.18 -20.03 4.96
N ASP A 72 10.42 -20.90 3.97
CA ASP A 72 11.75 -21.09 3.39
C ASP A 72 12.21 -19.86 2.60
N GLU A 73 13.54 -19.75 2.40
CA GLU A 73 14.16 -18.57 1.83
C GLU A 73 13.70 -18.26 0.39
N ASN A 74 13.30 -19.26 -0.42
CA ASN A 74 12.83 -18.99 -1.79
C ASN A 74 11.51 -18.23 -1.80
N GLU A 75 10.58 -18.63 -0.93
CA GLU A 75 9.24 -18.04 -0.85
C GLU A 75 9.29 -16.62 -0.29
N LYS A 76 10.00 -16.39 0.83
CA LYS A 76 10.12 -15.04 1.40
C LYS A 76 11.06 -14.11 0.62
N GLU A 77 12.07 -14.63 -0.07
CA GLU A 77 12.84 -13.84 -1.04
C GLU A 77 12.00 -13.52 -2.28
N GLY A 78 11.16 -14.45 -2.77
CA GLY A 78 10.24 -14.19 -3.88
C GLY A 78 9.26 -13.06 -3.56
N ILE A 79 8.68 -13.07 -2.36
CA ILE A 79 7.86 -11.97 -1.83
C ILE A 79 8.65 -10.66 -1.75
N ALA A 80 9.86 -10.69 -1.16
CA ALA A 80 10.69 -9.49 -1.05
C ALA A 80 11.09 -8.92 -2.42
N LYS A 81 11.40 -9.79 -3.38
CA LYS A 81 11.74 -9.45 -4.76
C LYS A 81 10.54 -8.81 -5.48
N LEU A 82 9.34 -9.39 -5.36
CA LEU A 82 8.12 -8.82 -5.93
C LEU A 82 7.79 -7.43 -5.38
N LEU A 83 8.05 -7.19 -4.09
CA LEU A 83 7.80 -5.89 -3.46
C LEU A 83 8.88 -4.85 -3.80
N PHE A 84 10.17 -5.22 -3.75
CA PHE A 84 11.26 -4.25 -3.70
C PHE A 84 12.18 -4.26 -4.93
N SER A 85 12.17 -5.28 -5.78
CA SER A 85 13.05 -5.30 -6.96
C SER A 85 12.66 -4.24 -7.97
N GLN A 86 13.66 -3.45 -8.38
CA GLN A 86 13.57 -2.46 -9.46
C GLN A 86 14.03 -3.02 -10.82
N ASN A 87 14.40 -4.31 -10.87
CA ASN A 87 14.90 -4.96 -12.09
C ASN A 87 13.78 -5.20 -13.10
N ILE A 88 14.08 -5.00 -14.38
CA ILE A 88 13.25 -5.45 -15.51
C ILE A 88 14.10 -6.38 -16.35
N LYS A 89 13.66 -7.64 -16.48
CA LYS A 89 14.37 -8.70 -17.19
C LYS A 89 13.54 -9.17 -18.38
N ASP A 90 14.14 -9.16 -19.57
CA ASP A 90 13.50 -9.65 -20.81
C ASP A 90 12.12 -9.01 -21.11
N GLY A 91 11.89 -7.78 -20.64
CA GLY A 91 10.63 -7.05 -20.76
C GLY A 91 9.62 -7.28 -19.62
N GLN A 92 9.94 -8.12 -18.64
CA GLN A 92 9.12 -8.37 -17.45
C GLN A 92 9.78 -7.78 -16.19
N PRO A 93 9.11 -6.87 -15.46
CA PRO A 93 9.55 -6.45 -14.13
C PRO A 93 9.61 -7.63 -13.14
N GLU A 94 10.70 -7.71 -12.38
CA GLU A 94 10.89 -8.71 -11.33
C GLU A 94 10.12 -8.38 -10.04
N GLY A 95 9.67 -7.13 -9.92
CA GLY A 95 8.91 -6.60 -8.81
C GLY A 95 8.43 -5.17 -9.09
N ILE A 96 7.85 -4.52 -8.09
CA ILE A 96 7.28 -3.17 -8.22
C ILE A 96 8.18 -2.06 -7.69
N GLY A 97 9.31 -2.41 -7.06
CA GLY A 97 10.28 -1.44 -6.56
C GLY A 97 9.68 -0.43 -5.58
N LEU A 98 8.98 -0.85 -4.52
CA LEU A 98 8.54 0.09 -3.47
C LEU A 98 9.72 0.97 -3.00
N SER A 99 9.48 2.26 -2.81
CA SER A 99 10.49 3.21 -2.33
C SER A 99 10.39 3.49 -0.83
N GLY A 100 9.33 3.02 -0.17
CA GLY A 100 9.23 3.00 1.28
C GLY A 100 8.58 1.73 1.83
N TRP A 101 8.66 1.58 3.15
CA TRP A 101 8.13 0.43 3.88
C TRP A 101 7.61 0.86 5.26
N ARG A 102 6.41 0.39 5.62
CA ARG A 102 5.78 0.66 6.92
C ARG A 102 5.92 -0.58 7.84
N PHE A 103 6.75 -0.45 8.87
CA PHE A 103 6.99 -1.46 9.91
C PHE A 103 6.00 -1.30 11.06
N ASN A 104 5.18 -2.31 11.33
CA ASN A 104 4.23 -2.33 12.45
C ASN A 104 4.95 -2.65 13.76
N LEU A 105 5.07 -1.68 14.66
CA LEU A 105 5.49 -1.84 16.05
C LEU A 105 4.30 -2.35 16.87
N GLY A 106 4.17 -3.69 16.94
CA GLY A 106 3.02 -4.36 17.54
C GLY A 106 2.91 -4.21 19.06
N GLY A 107 1.69 -4.34 19.58
CA GLY A 107 1.38 -4.28 21.01
C GLY A 107 1.77 -5.54 21.79
N GLY A 108 1.92 -6.68 21.11
CA GLY A 108 2.38 -7.95 21.70
C GLY A 108 1.29 -8.98 21.92
N THR A 109 0.13 -8.83 21.25
CA THR A 109 -0.97 -9.80 21.30
C THR A 109 -0.57 -11.20 20.83
N ALA A 110 0.46 -11.34 19.99
CA ALA A 110 0.98 -12.64 19.58
C ALA A 110 1.64 -13.39 20.74
N GLN A 111 2.34 -12.70 21.65
CA GLN A 111 2.88 -13.29 22.88
C GLN A 111 1.79 -13.64 23.90
N GLN A 112 0.70 -12.88 23.95
CA GLN A 112 -0.49 -13.24 24.76
C GLN A 112 -1.24 -14.46 24.20
N GLY A 113 -1.11 -14.74 22.90
CA GLY A 113 -1.78 -15.87 22.25
C GLY A 113 -3.30 -15.77 22.39
N ALA A 114 -3.94 -16.84 22.87
CA ALA A 114 -5.39 -16.84 23.12
C ALA A 114 -5.83 -15.82 24.19
N ALA A 115 -4.94 -15.42 25.12
CA ALA A 115 -5.23 -14.42 26.14
C ALA A 115 -5.21 -12.96 25.61
N SER A 116 -4.99 -12.75 24.31
CA SER A 116 -5.24 -11.46 23.64
C SER A 116 -6.72 -11.22 23.31
N ASP A 117 -7.55 -12.26 23.40
CA ASP A 117 -8.95 -12.36 22.94
C ASP A 117 -9.14 -12.19 21.42
N ILE A 118 -8.13 -11.75 20.66
CA ILE A 118 -8.14 -11.71 19.20
C ILE A 118 -8.17 -13.15 18.68
N GLU A 119 -9.30 -13.59 18.13
CA GLU A 119 -9.51 -15.00 17.77
C GLU A 119 -8.55 -15.47 16.66
N ASP A 120 -8.48 -14.73 15.54
CA ASP A 120 -7.63 -15.06 14.40
C ASP A 120 -6.14 -14.85 14.74
N PRO A 121 -5.31 -15.91 14.81
CA PRO A 121 -3.89 -15.75 15.12
C PRO A 121 -3.16 -14.90 14.08
N SER A 122 -3.66 -14.84 12.83
CA SER A 122 -3.07 -14.07 11.75
C SER A 122 -3.39 -12.56 11.79
N ARG A 123 -4.09 -12.07 12.82
CA ARG A 123 -4.28 -10.63 13.12
C ARG A 123 -3.68 -10.18 14.46
N ARG A 124 -2.90 -11.06 15.11
CA ARG A 124 -2.07 -10.73 16.28
C ARG A 124 -0.69 -10.22 15.83
N ALA A 125 -0.05 -9.35 16.61
CA ALA A 125 1.29 -8.86 16.34
C ALA A 125 2.26 -9.18 17.48
N GLU A 126 3.53 -9.41 17.15
CA GLU A 126 4.60 -9.48 18.15
C GLU A 126 5.06 -8.07 18.54
N SER A 127 5.59 -7.93 19.75
CA SER A 127 6.26 -6.73 20.24
C SER A 127 7.68 -7.06 20.70
N PHE A 128 8.61 -6.12 20.60
CA PHE A 128 9.91 -6.23 21.28
C PHE A 128 9.75 -6.21 22.80
N MET A 129 8.68 -5.59 23.33
CA MET A 129 8.38 -5.59 24.76
C MET A 129 7.66 -6.87 25.19
N ASN A 130 8.13 -7.48 26.28
CA ASN A 130 7.47 -8.61 26.93
C ASN A 130 6.17 -8.15 27.63
N PRO A 131 5.00 -8.75 27.31
CA PRO A 131 3.71 -8.33 27.86
C PRO A 131 3.54 -8.53 29.37
N THR A 132 4.42 -9.28 30.06
CA THR A 132 4.26 -9.56 31.50
C THR A 132 5.20 -8.78 32.42
N ASP A 133 6.39 -8.38 31.95
CA ASP A 133 7.43 -7.76 32.78
C ASP A 133 8.11 -6.53 32.15
N GLY A 134 7.73 -6.13 30.93
CA GLY A 134 8.29 -4.97 30.24
C GLY A 134 9.70 -5.14 29.68
N SER A 135 10.34 -6.31 29.84
CA SER A 135 11.68 -6.56 29.29
C SER A 135 11.71 -6.54 27.76
N LEU A 136 12.84 -6.13 27.17
CA LEU A 136 13.01 -6.05 25.72
C LEU A 136 13.70 -7.30 25.15
N ASP A 137 13.09 -7.91 24.14
CA ASP A 137 13.59 -9.08 23.41
C ASP A 137 13.73 -8.77 21.91
N TRP A 138 14.95 -8.44 21.52
CA TRP A 138 15.34 -8.11 20.14
C TRP A 138 15.25 -9.28 19.13
N THR A 139 14.92 -10.50 19.58
CA THR A 139 14.64 -11.65 18.70
C THR A 139 13.21 -11.67 18.16
N LYS A 140 12.30 -10.85 18.74
CA LYS A 140 10.91 -10.71 18.30
C LYS A 140 10.79 -9.98 16.96
N GLN A 141 9.63 -10.11 16.33
CA GLN A 141 9.32 -9.51 15.02
C GLN A 141 10.33 -9.93 13.93
N SER A 142 10.89 -11.14 14.02
CA SER A 142 12.05 -11.55 13.21
C SER A 142 11.76 -11.63 11.70
N GLY A 143 10.52 -11.92 11.30
CA GLY A 143 10.09 -11.86 9.90
C GLY A 143 9.92 -10.43 9.38
N GLN A 144 9.41 -9.51 10.20
CA GLN A 144 9.37 -8.09 9.84
C GLN A 144 10.79 -7.51 9.79
N GLN A 145 11.68 -7.89 10.71
CA GLN A 145 13.11 -7.56 10.65
C GLN A 145 13.76 -8.07 9.35
N TYR A 146 13.38 -9.25 8.85
CA TYR A 146 13.84 -9.78 7.55
C TYR A 146 13.35 -8.90 6.39
N PHE A 147 12.05 -8.63 6.29
CA PHE A 147 11.51 -7.82 5.18
C PHE A 147 12.02 -6.38 5.20
N LEU A 148 12.18 -5.75 6.38
CA LEU A 148 12.79 -4.41 6.52
C LEU A 148 14.25 -4.39 6.05
N GLN A 149 15.03 -5.43 6.34
CA GLN A 149 16.40 -5.58 5.83
C GLN A 149 16.43 -5.79 4.31
N LYS A 150 15.51 -6.59 3.76
CA LYS A 150 15.40 -6.81 2.31
C LYS A 150 15.00 -5.53 1.57
N ALA A 151 14.00 -4.80 2.08
CA ALA A 151 13.59 -3.48 1.59
C ALA A 151 14.78 -2.53 1.45
N LYS A 152 15.59 -2.39 2.51
CA LYS A 152 16.85 -1.61 2.46
C LYS A 152 17.83 -2.15 1.41
N SER A 153 18.04 -3.47 1.33
CA SER A 153 18.99 -4.06 0.38
C SER A 153 18.60 -3.88 -1.10
N TYR A 154 17.30 -3.74 -1.38
CA TYR A 154 16.73 -3.48 -2.69
C TYR A 154 16.58 -1.97 -3.02
N GLY A 155 16.94 -1.09 -2.08
CA GLY A 155 16.92 0.37 -2.29
C GLY A 155 15.60 1.06 -1.95
N CYS A 156 14.87 0.60 -0.92
CA CYS A 156 13.89 1.46 -0.25
C CYS A 156 14.61 2.57 0.54
N GLU A 157 14.06 3.78 0.49
CA GLU A 157 14.66 5.01 1.01
C GLU A 157 13.87 5.56 2.22
N GLN A 158 12.55 5.33 2.28
CA GLN A 158 11.68 5.82 3.34
C GLN A 158 11.18 4.71 4.27
N PHE A 159 11.74 4.61 5.47
CA PHE A 159 11.24 3.70 6.51
C PHE A 159 10.33 4.43 7.49
N VAL A 160 9.10 3.94 7.64
CA VAL A 160 8.13 4.41 8.63
C VAL A 160 7.94 3.31 9.66
N MET A 161 8.14 3.61 10.94
CA MET A 161 7.63 2.78 12.02
C MET A 161 6.25 3.30 12.40
N PHE A 162 5.25 2.44 12.55
CA PHE A 162 3.91 2.85 13.00
C PHE A 162 3.39 1.91 14.08
N SER A 163 2.41 2.34 14.88
CA SER A 163 1.82 1.50 15.92
C SER A 163 0.30 1.66 16.01
N ASN A 164 -0.41 0.54 15.97
CA ASN A 164 -1.86 0.52 16.17
C ASN A 164 -2.27 0.70 17.64
N THR A 165 -1.43 0.23 18.56
CA THR A 165 -1.74 0.17 19.99
C THR A 165 -0.44 0.14 20.79
N PRO A 166 -0.36 0.76 21.98
CA PRO A 166 0.82 0.66 22.83
C PRO A 166 1.10 -0.80 23.25
N PRO A 167 2.32 -1.13 23.70
CA PRO A 167 2.61 -2.43 24.31
C PRO A 167 1.55 -2.79 25.36
N VAL A 168 1.02 -4.01 25.32
CA VAL A 168 -0.07 -4.43 26.22
C VAL A 168 0.32 -4.40 27.70
N TYR A 169 1.62 -4.37 28.01
CA TYR A 169 2.16 -4.10 29.34
C TYR A 169 1.79 -2.69 29.84
N MET A 170 1.67 -1.71 28.94
CA MET A 170 1.36 -0.30 29.19
C MET A 170 -0.12 0.06 28.96
N THR A 171 -0.96 -0.85 28.46
CA THR A 171 -2.39 -0.54 28.24
C THR A 171 -3.24 -0.66 29.51
N ARG A 172 -4.36 0.07 29.56
CA ARG A 172 -5.29 0.15 30.71
C ARG A 172 -6.03 -1.16 30.98
N ASN A 173 -6.31 -1.93 29.93
CA ASN A 173 -6.99 -3.22 30.00
C ASN A 173 -6.04 -4.43 29.88
N GLY A 174 -4.75 -4.22 29.62
CA GLY A 174 -3.80 -5.30 29.37
C GLY A 174 -4.03 -6.06 28.05
N LYS A 175 -4.70 -5.43 27.07
CA LYS A 175 -5.02 -5.99 25.75
C LYS A 175 -4.56 -5.04 24.64
N GLY A 176 -4.47 -5.56 23.42
CA GLY A 176 -4.12 -4.78 22.23
C GLY A 176 -5.28 -4.02 21.59
N TYR A 177 -6.52 -4.45 21.83
CA TYR A 177 -7.73 -3.69 21.52
C TYR A 177 -8.12 -2.83 22.74
N SER A 178 -8.91 -1.77 22.55
CA SER A 178 -9.30 -0.82 23.59
C SER A 178 -10.54 -1.28 24.38
N ALA A 179 -10.66 -0.81 25.62
CA ALA A 179 -11.92 -0.80 26.37
C ALA A 179 -12.36 0.63 26.77
N MET A 180 -11.71 1.65 26.20
CA MET A 180 -11.81 3.06 26.59
C MET A 180 -12.67 3.91 25.63
N GLY A 181 -13.23 3.29 24.59
CA GLY A 181 -14.02 3.97 23.56
C GLY A 181 -13.17 5.01 22.84
N ALA A 182 -13.60 6.27 22.88
CA ALA A 182 -12.94 7.37 22.19
C ALA A 182 -11.59 7.82 22.77
N TYR A 183 -11.19 7.30 23.94
CA TYR A 183 -9.97 7.69 24.66
C TYR A 183 -8.85 6.66 24.50
N SER A 184 -7.62 7.10 24.77
CA SER A 184 -6.44 6.24 24.71
C SER A 184 -6.54 5.03 25.64
N ASN A 185 -6.14 3.87 25.12
CA ASN A 185 -5.91 2.68 25.93
C ASN A 185 -4.55 2.72 26.67
N LEU A 186 -3.72 3.76 26.50
CA LEU A 186 -2.46 3.94 27.24
C LEU A 186 -2.71 4.43 28.67
N LYS A 187 -2.06 3.84 29.69
CA LYS A 187 -2.14 4.35 31.07
C LYS A 187 -1.68 5.82 31.15
N GLU A 188 -2.27 6.59 32.07
CA GLU A 188 -1.97 8.03 32.18
C GLU A 188 -0.50 8.32 32.55
N ASP A 189 0.13 7.38 33.23
CA ASP A 189 1.50 7.36 33.75
C ASP A 189 2.49 6.55 32.89
N SER A 190 2.16 6.25 31.62
CA SER A 190 3.06 5.54 30.68
C SER A 190 3.25 6.25 29.33
N TYR A 191 3.07 7.58 29.27
CA TYR A 191 3.24 8.35 28.02
C TYR A 191 4.70 8.58 27.64
N ASP A 192 5.53 8.86 28.64
CA ASP A 192 6.99 8.92 28.55
C ASP A 192 7.60 7.52 28.41
N ASP A 193 7.11 6.53 29.16
CA ASP A 193 7.49 5.12 28.99
C ASP A 193 7.27 4.63 27.54
N PHE A 194 6.11 4.93 26.93
CA PHE A 194 5.82 4.50 25.56
C PHE A 194 6.68 5.25 24.53
N ALA A 195 6.95 6.54 24.74
CA ALA A 195 7.86 7.31 23.93
C ALA A 195 9.30 6.75 23.99
N GLU A 196 9.79 6.43 25.18
CA GLU A 196 11.12 5.84 25.41
C GLU A 196 11.25 4.42 24.82
N TYR A 197 10.18 3.62 24.85
CA TYR A 197 10.13 2.35 24.13
C TYR A 197 10.28 2.54 22.61
N ILE A 198 9.44 3.40 22.03
CA ILE A 198 9.44 3.73 20.59
C ILE A 198 10.84 4.14 20.11
N THR A 199 11.45 5.10 20.79
CA THR A 199 12.75 5.67 20.39
C THR A 199 13.91 4.71 20.65
N THR A 200 13.81 3.83 21.67
CA THR A 200 14.79 2.78 21.92
C THR A 200 14.74 1.68 20.84
N VAL A 201 13.55 1.33 20.33
CA VAL A 201 13.44 0.41 19.18
C VAL A 201 13.99 1.06 17.89
N ILE A 202 13.73 2.36 17.68
CA ILE A 202 14.31 3.13 16.57
C ILE A 202 15.85 3.17 16.65
N ASP A 203 16.41 3.43 17.83
CA ASP A 203 17.87 3.46 18.01
C ASP A 203 18.51 2.07 17.86
N TYR A 204 17.84 0.98 18.25
CA TYR A 204 18.26 -0.38 17.92
C TYR A 204 18.32 -0.62 16.41
N PHE A 205 17.30 -0.20 15.63
CA PHE A 205 17.34 -0.32 14.18
C PHE A 205 18.48 0.53 13.56
N LYS A 206 18.66 1.76 14.03
CA LYS A 206 19.76 2.65 13.61
C LYS A 206 21.14 2.06 13.93
N THR A 207 21.39 1.67 15.17
CA THR A 207 22.72 1.26 15.65
C THR A 207 23.08 -0.20 15.37
N ASN A 208 22.13 -1.13 15.46
CA ASN A 208 22.39 -2.56 15.30
C ASN A 208 22.02 -3.11 13.90
N LYS A 209 21.18 -2.42 13.12
CA LYS A 209 20.85 -2.80 11.73
C LYS A 209 21.31 -1.75 10.69
N GLY A 210 21.70 -0.56 11.11
CA GLY A 210 22.00 0.56 10.21
C GLY A 210 20.77 1.08 9.46
N ILE A 211 19.56 0.88 9.97
CA ILE A 211 18.30 1.26 9.31
C ILE A 211 17.79 2.54 9.97
N ASP A 212 17.98 3.67 9.31
CA ASP A 212 17.44 4.96 9.73
C ASP A 212 15.92 4.98 9.50
N ILE A 213 15.15 4.92 10.59
CA ILE A 213 13.70 5.14 10.55
C ILE A 213 13.46 6.64 10.32
N ALA A 214 12.94 6.99 9.15
CA ALA A 214 12.67 8.38 8.77
C ALA A 214 11.49 8.95 9.58
N TYR A 215 10.44 8.16 9.77
CA TYR A 215 9.22 8.58 10.47
C TYR A 215 8.75 7.59 11.53
N ILE A 216 8.28 8.11 12.67
CA ILE A 216 7.44 7.38 13.64
C ILE A 216 6.00 7.87 13.52
N SER A 217 5.05 6.95 13.45
CA SER A 217 3.62 7.21 13.44
C SER A 217 2.97 6.53 14.65
N PRO A 218 2.81 7.22 15.79
CA PRO A 218 2.58 6.57 17.09
C PRO A 218 1.12 6.21 17.39
N VAL A 219 0.19 6.49 16.47
CA VAL A 219 -1.24 6.20 16.58
C VAL A 219 -1.77 5.76 15.21
N ASN A 220 -2.78 4.89 15.18
CA ASN A 220 -3.48 4.50 13.94
C ASN A 220 -4.99 4.74 14.10
N GLU A 221 -5.62 5.40 13.12
CA GLU A 221 -7.07 5.59 13.04
C GLU A 221 -7.75 6.04 14.37
N PRO A 222 -7.28 7.13 15.00
CA PRO A 222 -7.70 7.52 16.36
C PRO A 222 -9.18 7.88 16.49
N GLN A 223 -9.87 8.12 15.37
CA GLN A 223 -11.32 8.38 15.32
C GLN A 223 -12.19 7.14 15.59
N TYR A 224 -11.64 5.93 15.57
CA TYR A 224 -12.36 4.72 15.97
C TYR A 224 -12.18 4.40 17.46
N ASN A 225 -13.13 3.63 18.01
CA ASN A 225 -13.09 3.22 19.41
C ASN A 225 -12.15 2.03 19.66
N TRP A 226 -11.96 1.19 18.63
CA TRP A 226 -11.20 -0.06 18.71
C TRP A 226 -11.66 -0.99 19.86
N ASP A 227 -12.97 -1.07 20.08
CA ASP A 227 -13.63 -1.72 21.22
C ASP A 227 -13.93 -3.22 21.04
N GLY A 228 -13.70 -3.78 19.84
CA GLY A 228 -13.82 -5.20 19.54
C GLY A 228 -12.46 -5.90 19.33
N PRO A 229 -12.28 -7.16 19.76
CA PRO A 229 -11.03 -7.92 19.63
C PRO A 229 -10.80 -8.46 18.20
N GLY A 230 -11.02 -7.64 17.17
CA GLY A 230 -10.75 -8.03 15.78
C GLY A 230 -9.29 -7.89 15.37
N GLN A 231 -8.59 -6.89 15.93
CA GLN A 231 -7.18 -6.60 15.73
C GLN A 231 -6.66 -5.68 16.86
N GLU A 232 -5.35 -5.38 16.85
CA GLU A 232 -4.77 -4.32 17.69
C GLU A 232 -5.25 -2.92 17.24
N GLY A 233 -5.59 -2.06 18.21
CA GLY A 233 -6.06 -0.68 17.97
C GLY A 233 -6.37 0.09 19.26
N SER A 234 -6.27 1.42 19.21
CA SER A 234 -6.69 2.35 20.28
C SER A 234 -7.29 3.62 19.70
N GLY A 235 -8.44 4.07 20.22
CA GLY A 235 -8.90 5.45 19.98
C GLY A 235 -8.00 6.46 20.66
N TRP A 236 -8.00 7.72 20.20
CA TRP A 236 -7.26 8.81 20.85
C TRP A 236 -7.96 10.16 20.65
N GLN A 237 -8.00 10.98 21.69
CA GLN A 237 -8.32 12.41 21.60
C GLN A 237 -7.12 13.20 21.04
N ASN A 238 -7.35 14.30 20.31
CA ASN A 238 -6.30 15.20 19.81
C ASN A 238 -5.37 15.72 20.93
N SER A 239 -5.88 15.87 22.16
CA SER A 239 -5.10 16.21 23.35
C SER A 239 -4.20 15.07 23.84
N GLU A 240 -4.63 13.82 23.71
CA GLU A 240 -3.82 12.63 24.04
C GLU A 240 -2.73 12.41 22.97
N ILE A 241 -3.06 12.64 21.69
CA ILE A 241 -2.09 12.66 20.59
C ILE A 241 -1.01 13.72 20.85
N LYS A 242 -1.38 14.93 21.29
CA LYS A 242 -0.42 15.96 21.73
C LYS A 242 0.44 15.49 22.91
N LYS A 243 -0.15 14.92 23.96
CA LYS A 243 0.57 14.43 25.14
C LYS A 243 1.66 13.42 24.73
N LEU A 244 1.33 12.49 23.83
CA LEU A 244 2.29 11.51 23.31
C LEU A 244 3.34 12.14 22.37
N ALA A 245 2.96 13.07 21.50
CA ALA A 245 3.88 13.75 20.61
C ALA A 245 4.94 14.59 21.37
N VAL A 246 4.60 15.17 22.53
CA VAL A 246 5.54 15.90 23.39
C VAL A 246 6.62 14.99 23.97
N GLU A 247 6.24 13.83 24.52
CA GLU A 247 7.23 12.91 25.10
C GLU A 247 8.09 12.22 24.03
N ILE A 248 7.53 11.95 22.84
CA ILE A 248 8.32 11.46 21.69
C ILE A 248 9.29 12.54 21.19
N ASP A 249 8.88 13.81 21.11
CA ASP A 249 9.78 14.93 20.70
C ASP A 249 10.99 15.06 21.64
N LYS A 250 10.74 14.92 22.95
CA LYS A 250 11.75 14.90 24.00
C LYS A 250 12.69 13.68 23.88
N SER A 251 12.15 12.46 23.80
CA SER A 251 12.99 11.24 23.77
C SER A 251 13.80 11.12 22.45
N ILE A 252 13.29 11.65 21.32
CA ILE A 252 14.05 11.78 20.07
C ILE A 252 15.25 12.74 20.25
N GLU A 253 15.06 13.87 20.94
CA GLU A 253 16.15 14.82 21.25
C GLU A 253 17.18 14.20 22.21
N GLU A 254 16.72 13.56 23.30
CA GLU A 254 17.57 12.95 24.32
C GLU A 254 18.46 11.82 23.77
N LYS A 255 17.99 11.08 22.75
CA LYS A 255 18.78 10.06 22.03
C LYS A 255 19.53 10.56 20.79
N GLY A 256 19.37 11.82 20.38
CA GLY A 256 19.99 12.35 19.15
C GLY A 256 19.55 11.58 17.88
N LEU A 257 18.25 11.32 17.75
CA LEU A 257 17.66 10.65 16.60
C LEU A 257 17.22 11.67 15.53
N ASN A 258 17.38 11.32 14.25
CA ASN A 258 16.97 12.18 13.13
C ASN A 258 15.49 12.02 12.73
N THR A 259 14.83 11.00 13.27
CA THR A 259 13.45 10.61 12.99
C THR A 259 12.45 11.75 13.26
N LYS A 260 11.37 11.80 12.48
CA LYS A 260 10.27 12.75 12.67
C LYS A 260 8.95 12.06 13.02
N ILE A 261 8.11 12.73 13.80
CA ILE A 261 6.78 12.28 14.19
C ILE A 261 5.82 12.61 13.04
N LEU A 262 5.26 11.59 12.42
CA LEU A 262 4.19 11.66 11.42
C LEU A 262 2.85 11.59 12.15
N LEU A 263 1.91 12.48 11.82
CA LEU A 263 0.59 12.54 12.46
C LEU A 263 -0.50 12.77 11.40
N SER A 264 -1.72 12.24 11.55
CA SER A 264 -2.27 11.49 12.70
C SER A 264 -2.86 10.13 12.31
N GLU A 265 -2.54 9.61 11.12
CA GLU A 265 -3.19 8.42 10.53
C GLU A 265 -4.73 8.49 10.62
N ALA A 266 -5.29 9.63 10.19
CA ALA A 266 -6.72 9.86 10.29
C ALA A 266 -7.49 8.89 9.38
N ALA A 267 -8.43 8.13 9.95
CA ALA A 267 -9.11 6.99 9.31
C ALA A 267 -9.92 7.32 8.05
N ALA A 268 -10.14 8.61 7.77
CA ALA A 268 -10.77 9.11 6.57
C ALA A 268 -10.28 10.53 6.28
N TRP A 269 -10.05 10.87 5.01
CA TRP A 269 -9.63 12.20 4.58
C TRP A 269 -10.47 13.36 5.15
N ASN A 270 -11.78 13.14 5.32
CA ASN A 270 -12.69 14.17 5.79
C ASN A 270 -12.53 14.52 7.28
N TYR A 271 -12.02 13.59 8.10
CA TYR A 271 -11.72 13.86 9.51
C TYR A 271 -10.58 14.87 9.69
N LEU A 272 -9.77 15.15 8.66
CA LEU A 272 -8.74 16.18 8.71
C LEU A 272 -9.27 17.62 8.81
N TYR A 273 -10.50 17.88 8.34
CA TYR A 273 -11.04 19.24 8.21
C TYR A 273 -12.51 19.42 8.65
N GLU A 274 -13.29 18.35 8.82
CA GLU A 274 -14.69 18.46 9.22
C GLU A 274 -14.85 18.69 10.74
N THR A 275 -15.84 19.51 11.11
CA THR A 275 -16.11 19.97 12.49
C THR A 275 -17.44 19.44 13.04
N ASP A 276 -17.89 18.28 12.55
CA ASP A 276 -19.21 17.72 12.84
C ASP A 276 -19.13 16.55 13.84
N GLY A 277 -19.96 16.59 14.88
CA GLY A 277 -20.05 15.55 15.91
C GLY A 277 -18.90 15.53 16.92
N ASP A 278 -17.67 15.28 16.48
CA ASP A 278 -16.51 14.98 17.35
C ASP A 278 -15.29 15.87 17.04
N ASN A 279 -15.34 17.11 17.54
CA ASN A 279 -14.24 18.07 17.40
C ASN A 279 -12.95 17.67 18.17
N ASN A 280 -13.03 16.69 19.07
CA ASN A 280 -11.87 16.22 19.82
C ASN A 280 -11.04 15.19 19.03
N ARG A 281 -11.59 14.62 17.95
CA ARG A 281 -10.88 13.64 17.09
C ARG A 281 -10.92 13.95 15.59
N LYS A 282 -11.82 14.84 15.15
CA LYS A 282 -11.83 15.42 13.80
C LYS A 282 -11.13 16.79 13.77
N ASN A 283 -11.28 17.52 12.65
CA ASN A 283 -10.64 18.79 12.33
C ASN A 283 -9.13 18.78 12.65
N VAL A 284 -8.46 17.67 12.33
CA VAL A 284 -7.10 17.37 12.79
C VAL A 284 -6.08 18.43 12.38
N ILE A 285 -6.21 19.01 11.17
CA ILE A 285 -5.29 20.06 10.69
C ILE A 285 -5.35 21.27 11.60
N TYR A 286 -6.54 21.75 11.97
CA TYR A 286 -6.68 22.83 12.94
C TYR A 286 -6.20 22.38 14.34
N ASN A 287 -6.68 21.23 14.81
CA ASN A 287 -6.43 20.78 16.18
C ASN A 287 -4.94 20.56 16.48
N LEU A 288 -4.15 20.06 15.53
CA LEU A 288 -2.72 19.75 15.72
C LEU A 288 -1.77 20.79 15.11
N PHE A 289 -2.18 21.54 14.08
CA PHE A 289 -1.29 22.42 13.32
C PHE A 289 -1.73 23.90 13.23
N ASP A 290 -2.85 24.32 13.83
CA ASP A 290 -3.16 25.74 14.05
C ASP A 290 -2.67 26.21 15.43
N GLN A 291 -1.95 27.34 15.47
CA GLN A 291 -1.37 27.92 16.69
C GLN A 291 -2.41 28.38 17.74
N SER A 292 -3.68 28.57 17.34
CA SER A 292 -4.77 28.88 18.27
C SER A 292 -5.34 27.65 18.99
N SER A 293 -4.96 26.43 18.59
CA SER A 293 -5.41 25.19 19.23
C SER A 293 -4.65 24.89 20.53
N SER A 294 -5.38 24.48 21.58
CA SER A 294 -4.79 23.89 22.78
C SER A 294 -3.98 22.62 22.46
N SER A 295 -4.37 21.89 21.41
CA SER A 295 -3.74 20.65 20.95
C SER A 295 -2.65 20.87 19.90
N TYR A 296 -2.23 22.12 19.64
CA TYR A 296 -1.14 22.43 18.72
C TYR A 296 0.18 21.71 19.06
N VAL A 297 0.82 21.11 18.06
CA VAL A 297 2.11 20.40 18.14
C VAL A 297 3.12 20.88 17.09
N GLY A 298 2.74 21.79 16.17
CA GLY A 298 3.61 22.28 15.10
C GLY A 298 4.83 23.11 15.54
N ASN A 299 5.00 23.34 16.85
CA ASN A 299 6.19 23.95 17.46
C ASN A 299 7.19 22.93 18.05
N LEU A 300 6.88 21.62 18.01
CA LEU A 300 7.77 20.55 18.47
C LEU A 300 8.88 20.29 17.44
N LYS A 301 10.10 20.00 17.90
CA LYS A 301 11.30 19.98 17.03
C LYS A 301 11.28 18.82 16.02
N HIS A 302 10.60 17.73 16.38
CA HIS A 302 10.57 16.48 15.63
C HIS A 302 9.22 16.17 15.00
N VAL A 303 8.16 16.98 15.21
CA VAL A 303 6.92 16.83 14.43
C VAL A 303 7.18 17.19 12.96
N ALA A 304 6.75 16.34 12.05
CA ALA A 304 6.87 16.59 10.61
C ALA A 304 5.82 17.64 10.17
N PRO A 305 6.15 18.56 9.25
CA PRO A 305 5.17 19.46 8.62
C PRO A 305 4.38 18.70 7.53
N ILE A 306 3.71 17.62 7.95
CA ILE A 306 3.03 16.64 7.11
C ILE A 306 1.75 16.23 7.83
N ILE A 307 0.63 16.18 7.10
CA ILE A 307 -0.61 15.56 7.58
C ILE A 307 -0.81 14.22 6.88
N ALA A 308 -1.00 13.18 7.69
CA ALA A 308 -1.21 11.80 7.26
C ALA A 308 -2.67 11.36 7.44
N GLY A 309 -3.21 10.67 6.45
CA GLY A 309 -4.60 10.21 6.43
C GLY A 309 -4.85 9.05 5.47
N HIS A 310 -5.95 8.34 5.72
CA HIS A 310 -6.31 7.12 5.01
C HIS A 310 -7.35 7.42 3.92
N SER A 311 -7.24 6.71 2.80
CA SER A 311 -8.02 7.01 1.59
C SER A 311 -9.46 6.44 1.62
N TYR A 312 -9.78 5.70 2.67
CA TYR A 312 -11.05 4.99 2.89
C TYR A 312 -12.28 5.93 2.97
N TRP A 313 -13.47 5.33 2.79
CA TRP A 313 -14.83 5.89 3.01
C TRP A 313 -15.21 7.12 2.17
N THR A 314 -14.22 7.72 1.51
CA THR A 314 -14.27 8.93 0.69
C THR A 314 -13.94 8.60 -0.77
N ASP A 315 -14.13 7.34 -1.13
CA ASP A 315 -13.67 6.67 -2.34
C ASP A 315 -14.80 6.01 -3.16
N GLY A 316 -16.05 6.05 -2.69
CA GLY A 316 -17.20 5.40 -3.34
C GLY A 316 -17.63 5.94 -4.73
N THR A 317 -17.20 7.15 -5.10
CA THR A 317 -17.48 7.79 -6.42
C THR A 317 -16.32 8.69 -6.84
N TRP A 318 -16.18 8.95 -8.14
CA TRP A 318 -15.20 9.90 -8.67
C TRP A 318 -15.37 11.32 -8.13
N SER A 319 -16.61 11.81 -7.98
CA SER A 319 -16.84 13.13 -7.36
C SER A 319 -16.33 13.12 -5.92
N LYS A 320 -16.77 12.16 -5.08
CA LYS A 320 -16.34 12.11 -3.67
C LYS A 320 -14.83 11.92 -3.52
N LEU A 321 -14.17 11.19 -4.43
CA LEU A 321 -12.71 11.13 -4.54
C LEU A 321 -12.13 12.55 -4.71
N VAL A 322 -12.46 13.21 -5.83
CA VAL A 322 -11.94 14.53 -6.24
C VAL A 322 -12.26 15.61 -5.20
N ASP A 323 -13.52 15.74 -4.81
CA ASP A 323 -14.03 16.81 -3.95
C ASP A 323 -13.34 16.79 -2.57
N THR A 324 -13.30 15.62 -1.93
CA THR A 324 -12.69 15.46 -0.59
C THR A 324 -11.19 15.76 -0.63
N ARG A 325 -10.49 15.25 -1.66
CA ARG A 325 -9.03 15.36 -1.78
C ARG A 325 -8.61 16.79 -2.13
N THR A 326 -9.38 17.48 -2.97
CA THR A 326 -9.19 18.92 -3.25
C THR A 326 -9.32 19.77 -1.98
N ILE A 327 -10.28 19.43 -1.10
CA ILE A 327 -10.42 20.12 0.20
C ILE A 327 -9.22 19.83 1.11
N VAL A 328 -8.76 18.57 1.20
CA VAL A 328 -7.54 18.21 1.98
C VAL A 328 -6.32 18.97 1.48
N ALA A 329 -6.04 18.96 0.17
CA ALA A 329 -4.90 19.68 -0.41
C ALA A 329 -4.95 21.18 -0.13
N SER A 330 -6.13 21.80 -0.25
CA SER A 330 -6.35 23.21 0.09
C SER A 330 -6.08 23.51 1.57
N LYS A 331 -6.63 22.69 2.49
CA LYS A 331 -6.46 22.85 3.93
C LYS A 331 -5.01 22.62 4.39
N ALA A 332 -4.36 21.59 3.87
CA ALA A 332 -2.95 21.30 4.16
C ALA A 332 -2.03 22.42 3.64
N SER A 333 -2.26 22.90 2.42
CA SER A 333 -1.51 24.02 1.83
C SER A 333 -1.62 25.30 2.66
N VAL A 334 -2.83 25.66 3.13
CA VAL A 334 -3.04 26.80 4.04
C VAL A 334 -2.30 26.64 5.38
N ALA A 335 -2.17 25.40 5.89
CA ALA A 335 -1.42 25.08 7.09
C ALA A 335 0.10 24.88 6.85
N GLY A 336 0.59 24.99 5.61
CA GLY A 336 1.99 24.76 5.25
C GLY A 336 2.44 23.29 5.31
N LEU A 337 1.50 22.34 5.26
CA LEU A 337 1.75 20.90 5.41
C LEU A 337 1.81 20.18 4.06
N LYS A 338 2.68 19.18 3.96
CA LYS A 338 2.55 18.14 2.91
C LYS A 338 1.39 17.22 3.24
N VAL A 339 0.83 16.53 2.23
CA VAL A 339 -0.18 15.48 2.42
C VAL A 339 0.46 14.12 2.16
N TYR A 340 0.33 13.20 3.12
CA TYR A 340 0.72 11.79 3.00
C TYR A 340 -0.54 10.92 3.03
N GLN A 341 -0.67 10.01 2.06
CA GLN A 341 -1.62 8.91 2.13
C GLN A 341 -0.89 7.69 2.70
N THR A 342 -1.42 7.14 3.79
CA THR A 342 -0.67 6.21 4.65
C THR A 342 -1.29 4.83 4.81
N GLU A 343 -2.58 4.69 4.51
CA GLU A 343 -3.26 3.41 4.40
C GLU A 343 -4.40 3.46 3.37
N TRP A 344 -4.48 2.44 2.52
CA TRP A 344 -5.68 2.12 1.75
C TRP A 344 -5.69 0.65 1.33
N SER A 345 -6.90 0.11 1.29
CA SER A 345 -7.28 -1.13 0.63
C SER A 345 -8.75 -0.99 0.21
N MET A 346 -9.30 -1.91 -0.59
CA MET A 346 -10.70 -1.81 -1.06
C MET A 346 -11.71 -2.25 0.02
N LEU A 347 -11.65 -1.60 1.19
CA LEU A 347 -12.26 -2.02 2.46
C LEU A 347 -13.77 -1.81 2.52
N GLY A 348 -14.25 -0.58 2.33
CA GLY A 348 -15.68 -0.28 2.42
C GLY A 348 -16.52 -0.93 1.33
N ASP A 349 -17.85 -0.93 1.49
CA ASP A 349 -18.78 -1.49 0.49
C ASP A 349 -19.61 -0.41 -0.25
N GLY A 350 -19.39 0.87 0.08
CA GLY A 350 -20.14 2.03 -0.45
C GLY A 350 -19.79 2.47 -1.89
N TYR A 351 -19.25 1.57 -2.71
CA TYR A 351 -18.87 1.89 -4.10
C TYR A 351 -20.10 1.96 -5.01
N SER A 352 -20.22 3.04 -5.79
CA SER A 352 -21.36 3.22 -6.69
C SER A 352 -21.41 2.16 -7.78
N ALA A 353 -22.57 1.54 -7.97
CA ALA A 353 -22.85 0.60 -9.07
C ALA A 353 -22.68 1.20 -10.47
N ASN A 354 -22.62 2.54 -10.58
CA ASN A 354 -22.32 3.25 -11.83
C ASN A 354 -20.81 3.43 -12.08
N GLU A 355 -19.94 3.01 -11.14
CA GLU A 355 -18.48 3.18 -11.19
C GLU A 355 -17.69 1.91 -10.81
N PHE A 356 -18.33 0.94 -10.15
CA PHE A 356 -17.78 -0.37 -9.81
C PHE A 356 -18.84 -1.45 -10.05
N VAL A 357 -18.43 -2.63 -10.49
CA VAL A 357 -19.36 -3.71 -10.93
C VAL A 357 -19.95 -4.54 -9.79
N GLY A 358 -19.60 -4.22 -8.54
CA GLY A 358 -19.92 -5.01 -7.34
C GLY A 358 -18.98 -6.20 -7.15
N PHE A 359 -18.66 -6.54 -5.89
CA PHE A 359 -17.59 -7.49 -5.58
C PHE A 359 -17.80 -8.90 -6.14
N ASP A 360 -19.05 -9.37 -6.22
CA ASP A 360 -19.38 -10.68 -6.80
C ASP A 360 -18.91 -10.76 -8.26
N ASN A 361 -19.27 -9.75 -9.06
CA ASN A 361 -18.96 -9.67 -10.49
C ASN A 361 -17.52 -9.20 -10.78
N ALA A 362 -16.88 -8.52 -9.84
CA ALA A 362 -15.57 -7.89 -10.06
C ALA A 362 -14.46 -8.91 -10.33
N THR A 363 -13.68 -8.69 -11.38
CA THR A 363 -12.41 -9.39 -11.58
C THR A 363 -11.34 -8.82 -10.64
N TYR A 364 -10.22 -9.54 -10.46
CA TYR A 364 -9.03 -9.00 -9.79
C TYR A 364 -8.53 -7.70 -10.48
N MET A 365 -8.74 -7.58 -11.80
CA MET A 365 -8.39 -6.37 -12.55
C MET A 365 -9.38 -5.22 -12.31
N ASP A 366 -10.68 -5.46 -12.14
CA ASP A 366 -11.64 -4.37 -11.82
C ASP A 366 -11.35 -3.76 -10.43
N ILE A 367 -10.96 -4.58 -9.45
CA ILE A 367 -10.50 -4.14 -8.14
C ILE A 367 -9.23 -3.29 -8.28
N ALA A 368 -8.24 -3.77 -9.02
CA ALA A 368 -6.97 -3.07 -9.22
C ALA A 368 -7.11 -1.77 -10.03
N LEU A 369 -7.98 -1.74 -11.05
CA LEU A 369 -8.34 -0.52 -11.78
C LEU A 369 -9.01 0.50 -10.86
N TYR A 370 -9.83 0.06 -9.89
CA TYR A 370 -10.41 0.96 -8.90
C TYR A 370 -9.34 1.55 -7.97
N MET A 371 -8.34 0.77 -7.54
CA MET A 371 -7.19 1.30 -6.81
C MET A 371 -6.45 2.38 -7.61
N SER A 372 -6.31 2.23 -8.95
CA SER A 372 -5.71 3.29 -9.77
C SER A 372 -6.50 4.61 -9.74
N LYS A 373 -7.84 4.57 -9.62
CA LYS A 373 -8.67 5.77 -9.41
C LYS A 373 -8.32 6.46 -8.09
N VAL A 374 -8.10 5.68 -7.03
CA VAL A 374 -7.70 6.18 -5.70
C VAL A 374 -6.31 6.81 -5.77
N ILE A 375 -5.30 6.08 -6.26
CA ILE A 375 -3.91 6.56 -6.41
C ILE A 375 -3.87 7.85 -7.26
N HIS A 376 -4.50 7.85 -8.43
CA HIS A 376 -4.53 9.04 -9.30
C HIS A 376 -5.19 10.24 -8.59
N CYS A 377 -6.32 10.03 -7.91
CA CYS A 377 -7.00 11.13 -7.24
C CYS A 377 -6.23 11.65 -6.02
N ASP A 378 -5.55 10.79 -5.27
CA ASP A 378 -4.64 11.16 -4.18
C ASP A 378 -3.48 12.02 -4.70
N LEU A 379 -2.81 11.58 -5.76
CA LEU A 379 -1.66 12.30 -6.34
C LEU A 379 -2.06 13.61 -7.04
N VAL A 380 -3.18 13.63 -7.78
CA VAL A 380 -3.57 14.79 -8.60
C VAL A 380 -4.37 15.84 -7.83
N TYR A 381 -5.40 15.43 -7.08
CA TYR A 381 -6.31 16.34 -6.36
C TYR A 381 -5.96 16.46 -4.88
N GLY A 382 -5.45 15.39 -4.26
CA GLY A 382 -4.94 15.41 -2.89
C GLY A 382 -3.54 16.02 -2.75
N ASN A 383 -2.84 16.20 -3.88
CA ASN A 383 -1.46 16.67 -3.94
C ASN A 383 -0.50 15.82 -3.07
N VAL A 384 -0.81 14.53 -2.94
CA VAL A 384 -0.15 13.58 -2.04
C VAL A 384 1.30 13.33 -2.45
N ALA A 385 2.22 13.43 -1.50
CA ALA A 385 3.67 13.24 -1.72
C ALA A 385 4.15 11.79 -1.44
N SER A 386 3.45 11.05 -0.59
CA SER A 386 3.77 9.64 -0.26
C SER A 386 2.47 8.84 -0.25
N TRP A 387 2.45 7.67 -0.91
CA TRP A 387 1.27 6.81 -1.01
C TRP A 387 1.59 5.39 -0.53
N SER A 388 0.78 4.83 0.37
CA SER A 388 0.92 3.47 0.89
C SER A 388 -0.35 2.64 0.72
N PHE A 389 -0.19 1.45 0.17
CA PHE A 389 -1.17 0.39 0.35
C PHE A 389 -1.18 -0.06 1.83
N TRP A 390 -2.23 -0.78 2.24
CA TRP A 390 -2.26 -1.49 3.52
C TRP A 390 -1.41 -2.76 3.47
N THR A 391 -1.97 -3.95 3.68
CA THR A 391 -1.18 -5.19 3.77
C THR A 391 -0.39 -5.47 2.49
N SER A 392 0.92 -5.67 2.61
CA SER A 392 1.72 -6.14 1.47
C SER A 392 1.39 -7.59 1.10
N VAL A 393 1.06 -8.42 2.11
CA VAL A 393 0.69 -9.82 1.96
C VAL A 393 -0.45 -10.17 2.91
N ASP A 394 -1.51 -10.81 2.42
CA ASP A 394 -2.55 -11.44 3.26
C ASP A 394 -3.01 -12.79 2.64
N LEU A 395 -3.87 -13.52 3.36
CA LEU A 395 -4.51 -14.76 2.92
C LEU A 395 -5.78 -14.46 2.11
N GLU A 396 -6.03 -15.20 1.02
CA GLU A 396 -7.27 -15.04 0.25
C GLU A 396 -8.46 -15.79 0.89
N ARG A 397 -8.94 -15.28 2.03
CA ARG A 397 -10.10 -15.80 2.76
C ARG A 397 -11.42 -15.15 2.29
N TRP A 398 -12.55 -15.82 2.53
CA TRP A 398 -13.90 -15.29 2.25
C TRP A 398 -14.15 -14.73 0.83
N ASN A 399 -13.40 -15.19 -0.20
CA ASN A 399 -13.51 -14.72 -1.59
C ASN A 399 -13.26 -13.20 -1.76
N HIS A 400 -12.40 -12.58 -0.92
CA HIS A 400 -12.08 -11.15 -1.04
C HIS A 400 -11.22 -10.78 -2.25
N LYS A 401 -10.75 -11.77 -3.03
CA LYS A 401 -9.88 -11.57 -4.19
C LYS A 401 -8.64 -10.80 -3.75
N ASN A 402 -8.33 -9.70 -4.41
CA ASN A 402 -7.24 -8.79 -4.03
C ASN A 402 -7.73 -7.47 -3.44
N ARG A 403 -8.87 -7.45 -2.73
CA ARG A 403 -9.35 -6.22 -2.04
C ARG A 403 -8.33 -5.71 -1.01
N PHE A 404 -7.75 -6.59 -0.20
CA PHE A 404 -6.95 -6.20 0.97
C PHE A 404 -5.43 -6.46 0.87
N LEU A 405 -4.95 -6.96 -0.27
CA LEU A 405 -3.57 -7.45 -0.44
C LEU A 405 -2.93 -7.03 -1.78
N LEU A 406 -1.59 -7.01 -1.81
CA LEU A 406 -0.79 -6.94 -3.04
C LEU A 406 -0.36 -8.36 -3.48
N ILE A 407 0.20 -9.13 -2.55
CA ILE A 407 0.59 -10.53 -2.73
C ILE A 407 -0.35 -11.42 -1.92
N LYS A 408 -0.75 -12.53 -2.50
CA LYS A 408 -1.53 -13.58 -1.85
C LYS A 408 -0.60 -14.63 -1.29
N ALA A 409 -0.74 -14.93 0.01
CA ALA A 409 -0.11 -16.07 0.64
C ALA A 409 -1.08 -17.25 0.73
N THR A 410 -0.58 -18.47 0.51
CA THR A 410 -1.34 -19.72 0.69
C THR A 410 -0.49 -20.72 1.48
N PRO A 411 -0.74 -20.92 2.79
CA PRO A 411 -0.10 -21.97 3.58
C PRO A 411 -0.27 -23.37 2.97
N GLU A 412 0.59 -24.31 3.35
CA GLU A 412 0.57 -25.71 2.85
C GLU A 412 -0.79 -26.40 3.05
N GLY A 413 -1.49 -26.06 4.14
CA GLY A 413 -2.87 -26.49 4.43
C GLY A 413 -3.98 -25.69 3.72
N GLY A 414 -3.65 -24.89 2.70
CA GLY A 414 -4.55 -23.95 2.03
C GLY A 414 -4.74 -22.62 2.79
N VAL A 415 -5.67 -21.77 2.33
CA VAL A 415 -5.89 -20.40 2.87
C VAL A 415 -6.40 -20.32 4.32
N TYR A 416 -6.77 -21.46 4.92
CA TYR A 416 -7.09 -21.60 6.35
C TYR A 416 -6.09 -22.50 7.10
N GLY A 417 -4.99 -22.91 6.45
CA GLY A 417 -3.90 -23.64 7.07
C GLY A 417 -3.05 -22.79 8.01
N ASP A 418 -2.17 -23.46 8.75
CA ASP A 418 -1.25 -22.80 9.69
C ASP A 418 -0.12 -22.08 8.95
N VAL A 419 -0.13 -20.75 9.01
CA VAL A 419 0.88 -19.87 8.40
C VAL A 419 2.29 -20.06 8.99
N LYS A 420 2.44 -20.78 10.11
CA LYS A 420 3.74 -21.11 10.74
C LYS A 420 4.42 -22.36 10.17
N GLN A 421 3.83 -22.97 9.15
CA GLN A 421 4.42 -24.10 8.42
C GLN A 421 5.08 -23.57 7.13
N SER A 422 4.97 -24.29 6.01
CA SER A 422 5.32 -23.74 4.70
C SER A 422 4.10 -23.11 4.00
N GLY A 423 4.32 -22.54 2.82
CA GLY A 423 3.26 -22.04 1.94
C GLY A 423 3.83 -21.55 0.62
N THR A 424 2.96 -21.03 -0.25
CA THR A 424 3.33 -20.42 -1.54
C THR A 424 2.81 -18.99 -1.66
N HIS A 425 3.44 -18.20 -2.54
CA HIS A 425 3.02 -16.83 -2.84
C HIS A 425 2.58 -16.62 -4.30
N GLU A 426 1.63 -15.69 -4.51
CA GLU A 426 1.09 -15.31 -5.82
C GLU A 426 0.96 -13.78 -5.91
N SER A 427 1.55 -13.16 -6.94
CA SER A 427 1.37 -11.73 -7.21
C SER A 427 -0.03 -11.44 -7.76
N THR A 428 -0.73 -10.42 -7.25
CA THR A 428 -2.07 -10.07 -7.77
C THR A 428 -2.09 -8.78 -8.58
N LYS A 429 -3.21 -8.49 -9.27
CA LYS A 429 -3.32 -7.29 -10.13
C LYS A 429 -3.15 -5.97 -9.37
N THR A 430 -3.42 -5.91 -8.06
CA THR A 430 -3.17 -4.70 -7.25
C THR A 430 -1.68 -4.42 -7.10
N LEU A 431 -0.83 -5.46 -6.95
CA LEU A 431 0.63 -5.30 -7.01
C LEU A 431 1.04 -4.69 -8.35
N TRP A 432 0.66 -5.31 -9.47
CA TRP A 432 1.07 -4.83 -10.80
C TRP A 432 0.43 -3.50 -11.24
N VAL A 433 -0.67 -3.06 -10.62
CA VAL A 433 -1.18 -1.68 -10.76
C VAL A 433 -0.39 -0.71 -9.89
N LEU A 434 0.00 -1.05 -8.65
CA LEU A 434 0.90 -0.20 -7.85
C LEU A 434 2.27 -0.05 -8.53
N GLY A 435 2.76 -1.09 -9.20
CA GLY A 435 3.99 -1.10 -10.00
C GLY A 435 4.00 -0.15 -11.20
N ASN A 436 2.84 0.24 -11.74
CA ASN A 436 2.77 1.30 -12.75
C ASN A 436 3.21 2.67 -12.19
N TYR A 437 3.01 2.90 -10.90
CA TYR A 437 3.46 4.12 -10.23
C TYR A 437 4.84 3.91 -9.59
N SER A 438 4.96 2.97 -8.65
CA SER A 438 6.15 2.78 -7.79
C SER A 438 7.46 2.47 -8.52
N LEU A 439 7.44 1.63 -9.55
CA LEU A 439 8.66 1.21 -10.26
C LEU A 439 9.30 2.36 -11.07
N PHE A 440 8.48 3.27 -11.58
CA PHE A 440 8.89 4.29 -12.54
C PHE A 440 8.97 5.69 -11.92
N ILE A 441 8.07 6.02 -10.98
CA ILE A 441 8.04 7.28 -10.25
C ILE A 441 8.81 7.09 -8.94
N ARG A 442 10.13 7.30 -9.01
CA ARG A 442 11.05 7.19 -7.87
C ARG A 442 10.92 8.41 -6.93
N PRO A 443 11.53 8.39 -5.74
CA PRO A 443 11.71 9.60 -4.94
C PRO A 443 12.37 10.74 -5.75
N ASP A 444 12.14 11.97 -5.32
CA ASP A 444 12.53 13.22 -5.99
C ASP A 444 11.91 13.48 -7.38
N TYR A 445 11.02 12.60 -7.89
CA TYR A 445 10.20 12.92 -9.06
C TYR A 445 9.18 14.00 -8.71
N LYS A 446 8.95 14.95 -9.61
CA LYS A 446 7.93 15.99 -9.44
C LYS A 446 6.74 15.69 -10.33
N ARG A 447 5.52 15.76 -9.77
CA ARG A 447 4.31 15.78 -10.60
C ARG A 447 4.27 17.09 -11.37
N ILE A 448 3.97 17.04 -12.67
CA ILE A 448 3.91 18.22 -13.54
C ILE A 448 2.52 18.41 -14.17
N GLY A 449 2.33 19.52 -14.87
CA GLY A 449 1.13 19.83 -15.61
C GLY A 449 0.83 18.74 -16.64
N PHE A 450 -0.40 18.25 -16.62
CA PHE A 450 -0.91 17.25 -17.53
C PHE A 450 -2.38 17.57 -17.80
N GLU A 451 -2.75 17.74 -19.06
CA GLU A 451 -4.14 17.81 -19.49
C GLU A 451 -4.40 16.71 -20.51
N MET A 452 -5.58 16.09 -20.43
CA MET A 452 -6.04 15.11 -21.40
C MET A 452 -7.48 15.42 -21.82
N LYS A 453 -7.69 15.61 -23.12
CA LYS A 453 -9.01 15.87 -23.68
C LYS A 453 -9.92 14.66 -23.44
N ASN A 454 -11.15 14.95 -22.99
CA ASN A 454 -12.16 13.95 -22.59
C ASN A 454 -11.76 13.11 -21.35
N SER A 455 -10.82 13.58 -20.52
CA SER A 455 -10.53 12.93 -19.23
C SER A 455 -11.78 12.81 -18.36
N SER A 456 -11.97 11.66 -17.72
CA SER A 456 -13.19 11.26 -17.03
C SER A 456 -12.90 10.19 -15.98
N LYS A 457 -13.92 9.78 -15.22
CA LYS A 457 -13.84 8.66 -14.24
C LYS A 457 -13.45 7.30 -14.84
N ASP A 458 -13.50 7.16 -16.17
CA ASP A 458 -13.27 5.92 -16.91
C ASP A 458 -12.03 5.98 -17.83
N LEU A 459 -11.46 7.18 -18.04
CA LEU A 459 -10.20 7.41 -18.75
C LEU A 459 -9.50 8.65 -18.16
N PHE A 460 -8.36 8.47 -17.48
CA PHE A 460 -7.59 9.55 -16.85
C PHE A 460 -6.09 9.27 -16.88
N GLY A 461 -5.26 10.27 -16.58
CA GLY A 461 -3.81 10.11 -16.52
C GLY A 461 -3.09 11.23 -15.79
N SER A 462 -1.77 11.08 -15.59
CA SER A 462 -0.92 12.06 -14.88
C SER A 462 0.55 11.90 -15.26
N ALA A 463 1.33 12.99 -15.16
CA ALA A 463 2.74 13.04 -15.57
C ALA A 463 3.70 13.45 -14.43
N TYR A 464 4.90 12.86 -14.44
CA TYR A 464 5.94 13.02 -13.43
C TYR A 464 7.31 13.11 -14.09
N ILE A 465 8.12 14.09 -13.70
CA ILE A 465 9.47 14.34 -14.25
C ILE A 465 10.55 13.98 -13.22
N SER A 466 11.65 13.36 -13.68
CA SER A 466 12.84 13.12 -12.84
C SER A 466 13.49 14.43 -12.38
N GLN A 467 14.19 14.39 -11.25
CA GLN A 467 14.90 15.55 -10.70
C GLN A 467 15.91 16.17 -11.71
N ASP A 468 16.56 15.33 -12.51
CA ASP A 468 17.51 15.74 -13.55
C ASP A 468 16.86 16.09 -14.91
N SER A 469 15.52 16.06 -14.98
CA SER A 469 14.69 16.32 -16.16
C SER A 469 14.91 15.39 -17.37
N LYS A 470 15.63 14.26 -17.24
CA LYS A 470 15.89 13.34 -18.36
C LYS A 470 14.87 12.22 -18.53
N ARG A 471 14.01 11.94 -17.54
CA ARG A 471 12.97 10.90 -17.65
C ARG A 471 11.61 11.47 -17.26
N LEU A 472 10.70 11.48 -18.24
CA LEU A 472 9.28 11.76 -18.04
C LEU A 472 8.51 10.42 -17.95
N VAL A 473 7.63 10.31 -16.96
CA VAL A 473 6.74 9.17 -16.76
C VAL A 473 5.30 9.66 -16.83
N CYS A 474 4.51 9.11 -17.76
CA CYS A 474 3.07 9.37 -17.87
C CYS A 474 2.30 8.08 -17.58
N VAL A 475 1.42 8.10 -16.58
CA VAL A 475 0.56 6.95 -16.23
C VAL A 475 -0.86 7.23 -16.67
N TYR A 476 -1.46 6.30 -17.43
CA TYR A 476 -2.82 6.38 -17.97
C TYR A 476 -3.66 5.18 -17.50
N THR A 477 -4.90 5.39 -17.09
CA THR A 477 -5.84 4.30 -16.75
C THR A 477 -7.09 4.39 -17.60
N ASN A 478 -7.51 3.26 -18.17
CA ASN A 478 -8.71 3.11 -18.99
C ASN A 478 -9.59 1.99 -18.41
N LEU A 479 -10.66 2.36 -17.71
CA LEU A 479 -11.67 1.44 -17.18
C LEU A 479 -12.79 1.13 -18.19
N SER A 480 -12.81 1.83 -19.33
CA SER A 480 -13.83 1.67 -20.36
C SER A 480 -13.64 0.37 -21.17
N LYS A 481 -14.60 0.11 -22.07
CA LYS A 481 -14.52 -0.96 -23.07
C LYS A 481 -13.92 -0.50 -24.42
N GLN A 482 -13.57 0.77 -24.55
CA GLN A 482 -13.01 1.36 -25.77
C GLN A 482 -11.48 1.43 -25.68
N GLN A 483 -10.82 1.35 -26.83
CA GLN A 483 -9.39 1.59 -26.98
C GLN A 483 -9.16 3.08 -27.24
N TYR A 484 -8.04 3.62 -26.76
CA TYR A 484 -7.64 5.00 -27.03
C TYR A 484 -6.21 5.10 -27.55
N ASP A 485 -6.05 5.87 -28.63
CA ASP A 485 -4.77 6.42 -29.06
C ASP A 485 -4.49 7.72 -28.30
N ALA A 486 -3.54 7.70 -27.36
CA ALA A 486 -3.04 8.93 -26.74
C ALA A 486 -1.99 9.60 -27.64
N LYS A 487 -2.31 10.81 -28.10
CA LYS A 487 -1.42 11.68 -28.89
C LYS A 487 -0.88 12.76 -27.95
N VAL A 488 0.41 12.68 -27.66
CA VAL A 488 1.03 13.42 -26.55
C VAL A 488 1.89 14.55 -27.08
N ASP A 489 1.48 15.78 -26.78
CA ASP A 489 2.31 16.97 -26.92
C ASP A 489 3.21 17.12 -25.69
N LEU A 490 4.50 17.33 -25.95
CA LEU A 490 5.59 17.39 -24.98
C LEU A 490 6.30 18.75 -25.01
N ASP A 491 5.63 19.83 -25.46
CA ASP A 491 6.18 21.19 -25.49
C ASP A 491 7.56 21.25 -26.17
N ASN A 492 7.66 20.60 -27.33
CA ASN A 492 8.88 20.47 -28.15
C ASN A 492 10.05 19.71 -27.49
N ALA A 493 9.86 19.03 -26.35
CA ALA A 493 10.91 18.25 -25.69
C ALA A 493 11.45 17.13 -26.59
N ALA A 494 12.78 17.06 -26.73
CA ALA A 494 13.43 16.12 -27.64
C ALA A 494 13.50 14.71 -27.05
N VAL A 495 12.62 13.81 -27.53
CA VAL A 495 12.60 12.41 -27.10
C VAL A 495 13.79 11.62 -27.67
N LYS A 496 14.36 10.74 -26.85
CA LYS A 496 15.41 9.77 -27.19
C LYS A 496 14.83 8.38 -27.46
N SER A 497 13.92 7.91 -26.61
CA SER A 497 13.23 6.62 -26.75
C SER A 497 11.98 6.56 -25.86
N ILE A 498 10.99 5.76 -26.26
CA ILE A 498 9.76 5.52 -25.49
C ILE A 498 9.62 4.02 -25.18
N LYS A 499 9.29 3.70 -23.93
CA LYS A 499 8.77 2.39 -23.52
C LYS A 499 7.37 2.55 -22.93
N ARG A 500 6.50 1.56 -23.13
CA ARG A 500 5.24 1.41 -22.39
C ARG A 500 5.27 0.15 -21.54
N TYR A 501 4.54 0.15 -20.44
CA TYR A 501 4.34 -0.98 -19.53
C TYR A 501 2.85 -1.12 -19.26
N THR A 502 2.27 -2.29 -19.50
CA THR A 502 0.82 -2.51 -19.43
C THR A 502 0.46 -3.53 -18.36
N THR A 503 -0.46 -3.16 -17.45
CA THR A 503 -1.17 -4.11 -16.59
C THR A 503 -2.63 -4.18 -17.02
N SER A 504 -3.12 -5.39 -17.27
CA SER A 504 -4.46 -5.70 -17.76
C SER A 504 -4.90 -7.07 -17.22
N GLN A 505 -6.06 -7.58 -17.63
CA GLN A 505 -6.49 -8.93 -17.23
C GLN A 505 -5.49 -10.03 -17.66
N THR A 506 -4.72 -9.82 -18.74
CA THR A 506 -3.77 -10.80 -19.32
C THR A 506 -2.31 -10.36 -19.26
N GLN A 507 -2.01 -9.18 -18.74
CA GLN A 507 -0.65 -8.63 -18.63
C GLN A 507 -0.38 -8.12 -17.21
N ASP A 508 0.87 -8.28 -16.76
CA ASP A 508 1.34 -7.90 -15.44
C ASP A 508 2.60 -7.04 -15.58
N LEU A 509 2.38 -5.74 -15.77
CA LEU A 509 3.41 -4.72 -16.00
C LEU A 509 4.34 -4.99 -17.21
N VAL A 510 3.83 -5.70 -18.23
CA VAL A 510 4.59 -6.18 -19.39
C VAL A 510 5.09 -5.02 -20.26
N GLU A 511 6.38 -5.02 -20.60
CA GLU A 511 6.99 -4.02 -21.48
C GLU A 511 6.52 -4.16 -22.94
N GLY A 512 6.25 -3.02 -23.58
CA GLY A 512 6.18 -2.87 -25.02
C GLY A 512 7.08 -1.72 -25.47
N SER A 513 7.96 -1.99 -26.45
CA SER A 513 8.72 -0.93 -27.13
C SER A 513 7.84 -0.17 -28.12
N ILE A 514 8.11 1.14 -28.30
CA ILE A 514 7.48 1.98 -29.32
C ILE A 514 8.58 2.49 -30.25
N MET A 515 8.55 2.06 -31.51
CA MET A 515 9.68 2.21 -32.46
C MET A 515 9.83 3.62 -33.04
N ASP A 516 8.72 4.35 -33.19
CA ASP A 516 8.70 5.75 -33.61
C ASP A 516 8.17 6.61 -32.46
N VAL A 517 8.97 7.58 -32.01
CA VAL A 517 8.65 8.46 -30.89
C VAL A 517 7.49 9.42 -31.17
N ASN A 518 7.04 9.50 -32.42
CA ASN A 518 5.88 10.29 -32.86
C ASN A 518 4.58 9.47 -32.95
N SER A 519 4.64 8.14 -32.73
CA SER A 519 3.46 7.28 -32.70
C SER A 519 2.54 7.62 -31.52
N SER A 520 1.24 7.35 -31.68
CA SER A 520 0.31 7.35 -30.56
C SER A 520 0.64 6.25 -29.54
N ILE A 521 0.37 6.53 -28.26
CA ILE A 521 0.42 5.55 -27.20
C ILE A 521 -0.90 4.79 -27.18
N LEU A 522 -0.85 3.48 -27.41
CA LEU A 522 -2.03 2.61 -27.33
C LEU A 522 -2.43 2.34 -25.86
N ILE A 523 -3.57 2.89 -25.44
CA ILE A 523 -4.20 2.66 -24.14
C ILE A 523 -5.35 1.66 -24.32
N SER A 524 -5.04 0.38 -24.14
CA SER A 524 -5.99 -0.73 -24.31
C SER A 524 -7.18 -0.66 -23.33
N PRO A 525 -8.35 -1.23 -23.67
CA PRO A 525 -9.49 -1.34 -22.75
C PRO A 525 -9.11 -2.05 -21.44
N LYS A 526 -9.77 -1.69 -20.33
CA LYS A 526 -9.59 -2.34 -19.01
C LYS A 526 -8.12 -2.53 -18.60
N SER A 527 -7.32 -1.48 -18.79
CA SER A 527 -5.88 -1.50 -18.50
C SER A 527 -5.38 -0.23 -17.82
N ILE A 528 -4.20 -0.34 -17.21
CA ILE A 528 -3.33 0.79 -16.90
C ILE A 528 -2.07 0.68 -17.76
N VAL A 529 -1.62 1.81 -18.30
CA VAL A 529 -0.45 1.91 -19.16
C VAL A 529 0.46 3.00 -18.62
N THR A 530 1.68 2.63 -18.25
CA THR A 530 2.74 3.57 -17.91
C THR A 530 3.66 3.76 -19.10
N VAL A 531 3.95 5.02 -19.44
CA VAL A 531 4.84 5.38 -20.55
C VAL A 531 6.05 6.09 -19.98
N VAL A 532 7.23 5.56 -20.29
CA VAL A 532 8.52 6.11 -19.90
C VAL A 532 9.17 6.73 -21.14
N TYR A 533 9.33 8.05 -21.11
CA TYR A 533 10.04 8.82 -22.11
C TYR A 533 11.44 9.13 -21.60
N GLU A 534 12.45 8.62 -22.28
CA GLU A 534 13.82 9.13 -22.14
C GLU A 534 13.94 10.40 -22.99
N LEU A 535 14.35 11.50 -22.38
CA LEU A 535 14.58 12.80 -23.02
C LEU A 535 16.09 12.97 -23.33
N ARG A 536 16.48 14.10 -23.92
CA ARG A 536 17.86 14.41 -24.35
C ARG A 536 18.49 15.54 -23.57
#